data_AF-B9LR25-F1
#
_entry.id   AF-B9LR25-F1
#
_cell.length_a   1.000
_cell.length_b   1.000
_cell.length_c   1.000
_cell.angle_alpha   90.00
_cell.angle_beta   90.00
_cell.angle_gamma   90.00
#
_symmetry.space_group_name_H-M   'P 1'
#
loop_
_entity.id
_entity.type
_entity.pdbx_description
1 polymer ?
#
loop_
_entity_poly.entity_id
_entity_poly.type
_entity_poly.pdbx_seq_one_letter_code
_entity_poly.pdbx_strand_id
1 'polypeptide(L)'
;MNEPGTEGVLLDQKTLHDRLDDAPGWLQDHYRTFRESMLGERDDSPFPCYFGIEVEREGDLLYAACESTTDPAALLRLRDVLVEYLDAYADHADRAPLAVFFRPPEGDPGESHYHERLWHVLEFLHVHDPEPWPDDIPTDPDTPRFEFCFGGEPLFPTSRAPFYDERKSRYSPVGLEVTFQPRAVFDGLTADTEAGQHARETIRERMGEYDGVCPHADLGDWGVEGDREWTQYLFREDDDASPDICPLSPTRNHPKAPAALLEPGAWRRLAESPAPDDDAGSVIAGTGDD
;
A
#
# COMPACT_ATOMS: atom_id res chain seq x y z
N MET A 1 17.02 3.55 -7.73
CA MET A 1 16.37 4.27 -8.86
C MET A 1 17.03 4.09 -10.25
N ASN A 2 18.15 3.36 -10.40
CA ASN A 2 18.83 3.22 -11.71
C ASN A 2 18.45 1.95 -12.49
N GLU A 3 17.65 1.04 -11.91
CA GLU A 3 17.23 -0.19 -12.59
C GLU A 3 16.29 0.12 -13.77
N PRO A 4 16.34 -0.62 -14.88
CA PRO A 4 15.47 -0.40 -16.04
C PRO A 4 14.04 -0.92 -15.80
N GLY A 5 13.08 -0.41 -16.59
CA GLY A 5 11.66 -0.79 -16.50
C GLY A 5 10.89 -0.02 -15.41
N THR A 6 9.63 -0.40 -15.17
CA THR A 6 8.74 0.26 -14.19
C THR A 6 8.25 -0.70 -13.11
N GLU A 7 8.14 -1.99 -13.41
CA GLU A 7 7.80 -3.00 -12.43
C GLU A 7 8.92 -3.15 -11.41
N GLY A 8 8.58 -3.23 -10.11
CA GLY A 8 9.48 -3.69 -9.06
C GLY A 8 10.80 -2.94 -8.97
N VAL A 9 10.74 -1.63 -9.23
CA VAL A 9 11.84 -0.66 -9.13
C VAL A 9 11.30 0.55 -8.37
N LEU A 10 12.12 1.13 -7.50
CA LEU A 10 11.83 2.43 -6.89
C LEU A 10 12.08 3.57 -7.89
N LEU A 11 11.07 4.43 -8.09
CA LEU A 11 11.08 5.51 -9.08
C LEU A 11 10.83 6.85 -8.39
N ASP A 12 11.67 7.85 -8.67
CA ASP A 12 11.27 9.24 -8.45
C ASP A 12 10.28 9.71 -9.54
N GLN A 13 9.61 10.83 -9.30
CA GLN A 13 8.58 11.33 -10.22
C GLN A 13 9.11 11.53 -11.65
N LYS A 14 10.31 12.09 -11.78
CA LYS A 14 10.93 12.35 -13.09
C LYS A 14 11.19 11.04 -13.84
N THR A 15 11.75 10.04 -13.16
CA THR A 15 12.06 8.73 -13.74
C THR A 15 10.78 7.99 -14.12
N LEU A 16 9.72 8.10 -13.32
CA LEU A 16 8.41 7.56 -13.69
C LEU A 16 7.89 8.21 -14.97
N HIS A 17 7.92 9.54 -15.09
CA HIS A 17 7.46 10.24 -16.31
C HIS A 17 8.26 9.83 -17.54
N ASP A 18 9.58 9.77 -17.44
CA ASP A 18 10.48 9.40 -18.54
C ASP A 18 10.22 7.97 -19.06
N ARG A 19 9.57 7.11 -18.27
CA ARG A 19 9.31 5.69 -18.59
C ARG A 19 7.83 5.38 -18.80
N LEU A 20 6.94 6.32 -18.53
CA LEU A 20 5.51 6.06 -18.49
C LEU A 20 4.95 5.66 -19.87
N ASP A 21 5.47 6.26 -20.95
CA ASP A 21 5.04 5.96 -22.33
C ASP A 21 5.29 4.49 -22.72
N ASP A 22 6.34 3.87 -22.16
CA ASP A 22 6.70 2.47 -22.39
C ASP A 22 6.10 1.51 -21.34
N ALA A 23 5.42 2.05 -20.31
CA ALA A 23 4.84 1.26 -19.23
C ALA A 23 3.57 0.51 -19.69
N PRO A 24 3.17 -0.58 -19.00
CA PRO A 24 1.86 -1.20 -19.22
C PRO A 24 0.72 -0.20 -19.05
N GLY A 25 -0.33 -0.32 -19.87
CA GLY A 25 -1.45 0.64 -19.86
C GLY A 25 -2.13 0.82 -18.49
N TRP A 26 -2.21 -0.24 -17.69
CA TRP A 26 -2.78 -0.16 -16.34
C TRP A 26 -1.98 0.78 -15.42
N LEU A 27 -0.64 0.83 -15.56
CA LEU A 27 0.22 1.70 -14.76
C LEU A 27 0.11 3.14 -15.23
N GLN A 28 0.01 3.36 -16.55
CA GLN A 28 -0.25 4.68 -17.13
C GLN A 28 -1.58 5.24 -16.59
N ASP A 29 -2.64 4.43 -16.58
CA ASP A 29 -3.94 4.83 -16.08
C ASP A 29 -3.94 5.07 -14.55
N HIS A 30 -3.27 4.20 -13.78
CA HIS A 30 -3.11 4.40 -12.34
C HIS A 30 -2.44 5.74 -12.04
N TYR A 31 -1.28 5.99 -12.63
CA TYR A 31 -0.54 7.22 -12.37
C TYR A 31 -1.31 8.46 -12.85
N ARG A 32 -1.92 8.40 -14.03
CA ARG A 32 -2.74 9.51 -14.55
C ARG A 32 -3.88 9.85 -13.59
N THR A 33 -4.68 8.87 -13.18
CA THR A 33 -5.83 9.09 -12.29
C THR A 33 -5.41 9.48 -10.87
N PHE A 34 -4.29 8.94 -10.39
CA PHE A 34 -3.63 9.37 -9.15
C PHE A 34 -3.31 10.87 -9.19
N ARG A 35 -2.56 11.30 -10.22
CA ARG A 35 -2.13 12.69 -10.37
C ARG A 35 -3.30 13.65 -10.59
N GLU A 36 -4.29 13.25 -11.39
CA GLU A 36 -5.54 13.99 -11.56
C GLU A 36 -6.27 14.18 -10.22
N SER A 37 -6.27 13.17 -9.35
CA SER A 37 -6.88 13.28 -8.01
C SER A 37 -6.09 14.21 -7.09
N MET A 38 -4.76 14.10 -7.08
CA MET A 38 -3.90 14.88 -6.19
C MET A 38 -3.80 16.34 -6.58
N LEU A 39 -3.74 16.65 -7.89
CA LEU A 39 -3.53 18.02 -8.38
C LEU A 39 -4.80 18.68 -8.91
N GLY A 40 -5.88 17.92 -9.08
CA GLY A 40 -7.17 18.41 -9.53
C GLY A 40 -8.05 18.94 -8.40
N GLU A 41 -9.27 19.29 -8.78
CA GLU A 41 -10.35 19.70 -7.89
C GLU A 41 -11.58 18.85 -8.18
N ARG A 42 -12.35 18.56 -7.14
CA ARG A 42 -13.63 17.87 -7.20
C ARG A 42 -14.67 18.73 -6.50
N ASP A 43 -15.74 19.09 -7.21
CA ASP A 43 -16.78 19.97 -6.66
C ASP A 43 -16.18 21.25 -6.03
N ASP A 44 -15.26 21.89 -6.77
CA ASP A 44 -14.47 23.07 -6.36
C ASP A 44 -13.59 22.86 -5.10
N SER A 45 -13.42 21.60 -4.66
CA SER A 45 -12.61 21.22 -3.49
C SER A 45 -11.32 20.51 -3.92
N PRO A 46 -10.14 20.94 -3.46
CA PRO A 46 -8.89 20.24 -3.73
C PRO A 46 -8.80 18.94 -2.91
N PHE A 47 -7.86 18.06 -3.26
CA PHE A 47 -7.60 16.85 -2.48
C PHE A 47 -7.39 17.17 -0.98
N PRO A 48 -7.93 16.39 -0.03
CA PRO A 48 -7.95 16.79 1.38
C PRO A 48 -6.56 16.92 2.02
N CYS A 49 -5.66 16.01 1.66
CA CYS A 49 -4.30 16.00 2.19
C CYS A 49 -3.42 16.99 1.42
N TYR A 50 -3.30 18.21 1.93
CA TYR A 50 -2.47 19.25 1.29
C TYR A 50 -0.99 18.87 1.20
N PHE A 51 -0.49 18.02 2.12
CA PHE A 51 0.86 17.48 2.02
C PHE A 51 1.03 16.55 0.81
N GLY A 52 0.02 15.72 0.52
CA GLY A 52 0.00 14.88 -0.68
C GLY A 52 0.03 15.71 -1.97
N ILE A 53 -0.71 16.83 -1.98
CA ILE A 53 -0.68 17.79 -3.10
C ILE A 53 0.73 18.40 -3.27
N GLU A 54 1.34 18.82 -2.17
CA GLU A 54 2.64 19.49 -2.15
C GLU A 54 3.75 18.57 -2.69
N VAL A 55 3.89 17.36 -2.13
CA VAL A 55 4.94 16.41 -2.57
C VAL A 55 4.74 15.96 -4.03
N GLU A 56 3.51 15.80 -4.49
CA GLU A 56 3.22 15.48 -5.90
C GLU A 56 3.58 16.66 -6.83
N ARG A 57 3.36 17.89 -6.37
CA ARG A 57 3.65 19.10 -7.16
C ARG A 57 5.14 19.39 -7.23
N GLU A 58 5.87 19.15 -6.14
CA GLU A 58 7.31 19.40 -6.02
C GLU A 58 8.14 18.26 -6.62
N GLY A 59 7.55 17.07 -6.76
CA GLY A 59 8.19 15.89 -7.35
C GLY A 59 8.91 15.01 -6.33
N ASP A 60 8.57 15.17 -5.05
CA ASP A 60 9.17 14.48 -3.90
C ASP A 60 8.49 13.13 -3.57
N LEU A 61 7.39 12.82 -4.25
CA LEU A 61 6.71 11.54 -4.12
C LEU A 61 7.51 10.45 -4.85
N LEU A 62 7.69 9.30 -4.19
CA LEU A 62 8.32 8.11 -4.76
C LEU A 62 7.26 7.11 -5.18
N TYR A 63 7.56 6.31 -6.21
CA TYR A 63 6.60 5.39 -6.81
C TYR A 63 7.17 3.99 -6.98
N ALA A 64 6.27 3.01 -6.95
CA ALA A 64 6.54 1.65 -7.37
C ALA A 64 5.31 1.02 -8.02
N ALA A 65 5.56 0.05 -8.91
CA ALA A 65 4.52 -0.78 -9.50
C ALA A 65 4.71 -2.24 -9.08
N CYS A 66 3.61 -2.90 -8.70
CA CYS A 66 3.58 -4.30 -8.32
C CYS A 66 2.60 -5.08 -9.21
N GLU A 67 3.09 -6.09 -9.91
CA GLU A 67 2.29 -6.84 -10.90
C GLU A 67 1.27 -7.79 -10.29
N SER A 68 1.38 -8.09 -9.01
CA SER A 68 0.48 -9.01 -8.33
C SER A 68 0.47 -8.82 -6.84
N THR A 69 -0.71 -8.94 -6.26
CA THR A 69 -0.95 -8.93 -4.81
C THR A 69 -0.85 -10.33 -4.19
N THR A 70 -0.55 -11.37 -4.96
CA THR A 70 -0.48 -12.77 -4.48
C THR A 70 0.68 -13.59 -5.03
N ASP A 71 1.33 -13.14 -6.12
CA ASP A 71 2.49 -13.83 -6.68
C ASP A 71 3.72 -13.62 -5.77
N PRO A 72 4.35 -14.70 -5.25
CA PRO A 72 5.47 -14.55 -4.33
C PRO A 72 6.69 -13.84 -4.92
N ALA A 73 6.94 -13.97 -6.23
CA ALA A 73 8.07 -13.27 -6.85
C ALA A 73 7.79 -11.76 -6.92
N ALA A 74 6.59 -11.36 -7.34
CA ALA A 74 6.17 -9.95 -7.36
C ALA A 74 6.21 -9.33 -5.96
N LEU A 75 5.73 -10.04 -4.93
CA LEU A 75 5.72 -9.54 -3.55
C LEU A 75 7.13 -9.49 -2.92
N LEU A 76 8.01 -10.46 -3.19
CA LEU A 76 9.42 -10.37 -2.78
C LEU A 76 10.15 -9.23 -3.48
N ARG A 77 9.76 -8.90 -4.72
CA ARG A 77 10.31 -7.77 -5.44
C ARG A 77 9.80 -6.44 -4.87
N LEU A 78 8.51 -6.35 -4.51
CA LEU A 78 7.97 -5.21 -3.75
C LEU A 78 8.67 -5.05 -2.39
N ARG A 79 8.92 -6.15 -1.68
CA ARG A 79 9.69 -6.18 -0.44
C ARG A 79 11.07 -5.56 -0.63
N ASP A 80 11.80 -5.92 -1.69
CA ASP A 80 13.10 -5.32 -2.01
C ASP A 80 12.99 -3.82 -2.30
N VAL A 81 11.93 -3.38 -2.99
CA VAL A 81 11.66 -1.95 -3.25
C VAL A 81 11.38 -1.18 -1.95
N LEU A 82 10.63 -1.75 -1.01
CA LEU A 82 10.41 -1.11 0.29
C LEU A 82 11.72 -0.98 1.08
N VAL A 83 12.63 -1.97 1.02
CA VAL A 83 13.96 -1.84 1.64
C VAL A 83 14.74 -0.69 1.00
N GLU A 84 14.80 -0.63 -0.34
CA GLU A 84 15.46 0.49 -1.06
C GLU A 84 14.82 1.84 -0.70
N TYR A 85 13.50 1.89 -0.54
CA TYR A 85 12.78 3.08 -0.13
C TYR A 85 13.20 3.56 1.26
N LEU A 86 13.27 2.66 2.24
CA LEU A 86 13.68 2.99 3.61
C LEU A 86 15.12 3.49 3.68
N ASP A 87 16.00 3.00 2.80
CA ASP A 87 17.38 3.49 2.69
C ASP A 87 17.49 4.88 2.03
N ALA A 88 16.50 5.29 1.23
CA ALA A 88 16.60 6.47 0.37
C ALA A 88 15.73 7.67 0.81
N TYR A 89 14.59 7.44 1.47
CA TYR A 89 13.55 8.47 1.63
C TYR A 89 14.02 9.70 2.40
N ALA A 90 14.83 9.53 3.45
CA ALA A 90 15.30 10.62 4.30
C ALA A 90 16.28 11.57 3.57
N ASP A 91 17.05 11.05 2.61
CA ASP A 91 17.95 11.84 1.77
C ASP A 91 17.24 12.40 0.51
N HIS A 92 16.03 11.92 0.20
CA HIS A 92 15.27 12.32 -0.97
C HIS A 92 14.59 13.68 -0.79
N ALA A 93 13.79 13.82 0.28
CA ALA A 93 13.07 15.04 0.63
C ALA A 93 12.66 15.01 2.11
N ASP A 94 12.28 16.17 2.66
CA ASP A 94 11.73 16.25 4.04
C ASP A 94 10.50 15.34 4.22
N ARG A 95 9.73 15.15 3.13
CA ARG A 95 8.58 14.24 3.08
C ARG A 95 8.55 13.52 1.74
N ALA A 96 8.88 12.23 1.77
CA ALA A 96 8.93 11.39 0.59
C ALA A 96 8.03 10.16 0.76
N PRO A 97 6.69 10.29 0.67
CA PRO A 97 5.80 9.13 0.72
C PRO A 97 6.02 8.23 -0.51
N LEU A 98 5.83 6.91 -0.35
CA LEU A 98 5.91 5.94 -1.44
C LEU A 98 4.51 5.51 -1.88
N ALA A 99 4.08 5.90 -3.09
CA ALA A 99 2.86 5.38 -3.71
C ALA A 99 3.14 4.09 -4.49
N VAL A 100 2.51 2.99 -4.09
CA VAL A 100 2.58 1.70 -4.76
C VAL A 100 1.29 1.43 -5.51
N PHE A 101 1.38 1.22 -6.81
CA PHE A 101 0.25 0.84 -7.67
C PHE A 101 0.29 -0.65 -7.97
N PHE A 102 -0.82 -1.33 -7.71
CA PHE A 102 -0.96 -2.76 -7.96
C PHE A 102 -1.70 -3.00 -9.27
N ARG A 103 -1.26 -3.97 -10.07
CA ARG A 103 -1.98 -4.40 -11.27
C ARG A 103 -3.44 -4.73 -10.88
N PRO A 104 -4.43 -4.17 -11.58
CA PRO A 104 -5.82 -4.43 -11.24
C PRO A 104 -6.26 -5.83 -11.68
N PRO A 105 -7.18 -6.46 -10.94
CA PRO A 105 -7.80 -7.72 -11.36
C PRO A 105 -8.73 -7.48 -12.57
N GLU A 106 -9.14 -8.57 -13.23
CA GLU A 106 -10.17 -8.48 -14.25
C GLU A 106 -11.55 -8.23 -13.60
N GLY A 107 -12.30 -7.27 -14.15
CA GLY A 107 -13.65 -6.93 -13.67
C GLY A 107 -13.65 -6.16 -12.35
N ASP A 108 -14.82 -6.11 -11.70
CA ASP A 108 -14.99 -5.52 -10.38
C ASP A 108 -15.13 -6.63 -9.34
N PRO A 109 -14.11 -6.90 -8.53
CA PRO A 109 -14.13 -7.96 -7.54
C PRO A 109 -14.82 -7.57 -6.22
N GLY A 110 -15.21 -6.29 -6.07
CA GLY A 110 -15.84 -5.76 -4.86
C GLY A 110 -14.90 -5.52 -3.68
N GLU A 111 -15.44 -4.92 -2.61
CA GLU A 111 -14.71 -4.49 -1.42
C GLU A 111 -13.95 -5.61 -0.70
N SER A 112 -14.58 -6.77 -0.48
CA SER A 112 -13.95 -7.88 0.25
C SER A 112 -12.65 -8.34 -0.39
N HIS A 113 -12.58 -8.30 -1.72
CA HIS A 113 -11.36 -8.63 -2.44
C HIS A 113 -10.24 -7.66 -2.10
N TYR A 114 -10.49 -6.35 -2.09
CA TYR A 114 -9.46 -5.35 -1.82
C TYR A 114 -8.96 -5.40 -0.37
N HIS A 115 -9.84 -5.66 0.60
CA HIS A 115 -9.42 -5.97 1.97
C HIS A 115 -8.53 -7.20 2.01
N GLU A 116 -8.96 -8.32 1.41
CA GLU A 116 -8.17 -9.57 1.38
C GLU A 116 -6.78 -9.35 0.75
N ARG A 117 -6.72 -8.60 -0.36
CA ARG A 117 -5.46 -8.30 -1.06
C ARG A 117 -4.54 -7.40 -0.25
N LEU A 118 -5.04 -6.32 0.36
CA LEU A 118 -4.22 -5.46 1.22
C LEU A 118 -3.61 -6.27 2.36
N TRP A 119 -4.42 -7.04 3.08
CA TRP A 119 -3.95 -7.80 4.23
C TRP A 119 -2.99 -8.92 3.84
N HIS A 120 -3.20 -9.57 2.69
CA HIS A 120 -2.23 -10.52 2.16
C HIS A 120 -0.88 -9.86 1.88
N VAL A 121 -0.86 -8.67 1.27
CA VAL A 121 0.38 -7.92 1.00
C VAL A 121 1.08 -7.55 2.30
N LEU A 122 0.37 -6.99 3.29
CA LEU A 122 0.97 -6.57 4.55
C LEU A 122 1.51 -7.75 5.37
N GLU A 123 0.77 -8.86 5.44
CA GLU A 123 1.25 -10.09 6.11
C GLU A 123 2.45 -10.69 5.36
N PHE A 124 2.44 -10.69 4.02
CA PHE A 124 3.57 -11.16 3.23
C PHE A 124 4.84 -10.33 3.52
N LEU A 125 4.71 -9.00 3.53
CA LEU A 125 5.79 -8.09 3.87
C LEU A 125 6.29 -8.33 5.29
N HIS A 126 5.38 -8.51 6.27
CA HIS A 126 5.75 -8.81 7.65
C HIS A 126 6.56 -10.11 7.79
N VAL A 127 6.13 -11.18 7.11
CA VAL A 127 6.80 -12.49 7.11
C VAL A 127 8.17 -12.44 6.43
N HIS A 128 8.33 -11.58 5.41
CA HIS A 128 9.56 -11.45 4.63
C HIS A 128 10.39 -10.21 4.97
N ASP A 129 10.09 -9.57 6.09
CA ASP A 129 10.80 -8.44 6.64
C ASP A 129 12.25 -8.86 7.00
N PRO A 130 13.28 -8.20 6.43
CA PRO A 130 14.67 -8.48 6.77
C PRO A 130 15.02 -8.11 8.21
N GLU A 131 14.26 -7.21 8.85
CA GLU A 131 14.50 -6.71 10.20
C GLU A 131 13.47 -7.25 11.21
N PRO A 132 13.81 -7.30 12.51
CA PRO A 132 12.85 -7.65 13.55
C PRO A 132 11.80 -6.55 13.73
N TRP A 133 10.62 -6.93 14.22
CA TRP A 133 9.61 -5.95 14.64
C TRP A 133 10.18 -5.07 15.79
N PRO A 134 10.07 -3.74 15.73
CA PRO A 134 10.63 -2.84 16.73
C PRO A 134 10.15 -3.15 18.16
N ASP A 135 11.05 -3.06 19.13
CA ASP A 135 10.75 -3.41 20.52
C ASP A 135 9.70 -2.48 21.16
N ASP A 136 9.71 -1.21 20.76
CA ASP A 136 8.86 -0.13 21.27
C ASP A 136 7.48 -0.05 20.60
N ILE A 137 7.27 -0.76 19.48
CA ILE A 137 5.96 -0.86 18.83
C ILE A 137 5.21 -2.11 19.33
N PRO A 138 3.95 -1.98 19.80
CA PRO A 138 3.13 -3.12 20.21
C PRO A 138 2.94 -4.13 19.07
N THR A 139 2.83 -5.41 19.42
CA THR A 139 2.43 -6.47 18.47
C THR A 139 0.95 -6.78 18.52
N ASP A 140 0.22 -6.21 19.49
CA ASP A 140 -1.23 -6.31 19.58
C ASP A 140 -1.84 -5.16 18.76
N PRO A 141 -2.53 -5.45 17.64
CA PRO A 141 -3.12 -4.43 16.78
C PRO A 141 -4.21 -3.60 17.45
N ASP A 142 -4.76 -4.06 18.57
CA ASP A 142 -5.73 -3.32 19.37
C ASP A 142 -5.09 -2.35 20.38
N THR A 143 -3.77 -2.20 20.36
CA THR A 143 -3.11 -1.19 21.19
C THR A 143 -3.11 0.17 20.48
N PRO A 144 -3.43 1.30 21.15
CA PRO A 144 -3.44 2.63 20.53
C PRO A 144 -2.17 3.06 19.80
N ARG A 145 -1.01 2.49 20.18
CA ARG A 145 0.29 2.79 19.57
C ARG A 145 0.76 1.73 18.57
N PHE A 146 -0.09 0.75 18.25
CA PHE A 146 0.20 -0.18 17.18
C PHE A 146 0.35 0.57 15.84
N GLU A 147 1.32 0.15 15.05
CA GLU A 147 1.52 0.61 13.68
C GLU A 147 2.22 -0.51 12.91
N PHE A 148 1.89 -0.69 11.63
CA PHE A 148 2.56 -1.67 10.78
C PHE A 148 4.06 -1.35 10.70
N CYS A 149 4.91 -2.35 10.92
CA CYS A 149 6.36 -2.17 10.82
C CYS A 149 6.94 -3.02 9.70
N PHE A 150 7.90 -2.43 8.99
CA PHE A 150 8.72 -3.09 7.98
C PHE A 150 10.13 -2.49 7.97
N GLY A 151 11.17 -3.31 7.84
CA GLY A 151 12.56 -2.83 7.79
C GLY A 151 13.00 -2.12 9.08
N GLY A 152 12.41 -2.50 10.21
CA GLY A 152 12.67 -1.87 11.51
C GLY A 152 11.99 -0.50 11.71
N GLU A 153 11.19 -0.04 10.74
CA GLU A 153 10.52 1.26 10.77
C GLU A 153 8.99 1.10 10.88
N PRO A 154 8.30 1.90 11.72
CA PRO A 154 6.86 2.01 11.70
C PRO A 154 6.41 2.81 10.47
N LEU A 155 5.49 2.22 9.71
CA LEU A 155 4.91 2.76 8.49
C LEU A 155 3.39 2.86 8.63
N PHE A 156 2.83 3.90 8.03
CA PHE A 156 1.39 4.08 7.88
C PHE A 156 0.96 3.79 6.42
N PRO A 157 0.44 2.59 6.11
CA PRO A 157 -0.11 2.29 4.79
C PRO A 157 -1.47 2.95 4.65
N THR A 158 -1.63 3.85 3.69
CA THR A 158 -2.91 4.49 3.36
C THR A 158 -3.37 4.03 1.99
N SER A 159 -4.48 3.29 1.92
CA SER A 159 -4.89 2.61 0.68
C SER A 159 -6.06 3.26 -0.03
N ARG A 160 -6.04 3.34 -1.35
CA ARG A 160 -7.17 3.74 -2.20
C ARG A 160 -7.62 2.56 -3.05
N ALA A 161 -8.92 2.46 -3.33
CA ALA A 161 -9.48 1.33 -4.06
C ALA A 161 -10.72 1.70 -4.91
N PRO A 162 -11.12 0.87 -5.89
CA PRO A 162 -12.26 1.17 -6.78
C PRO A 162 -13.64 1.09 -6.13
N PHE A 163 -13.80 0.39 -5.01
CA PHE A 163 -15.13 0.15 -4.43
C PHE A 163 -15.74 1.37 -3.70
N TYR A 164 -14.98 2.46 -3.51
CA TYR A 164 -15.49 3.64 -2.82
C TYR A 164 -16.44 4.49 -3.70
N ASP A 165 -17.71 4.49 -3.34
CA ASP A 165 -18.73 5.31 -4.00
C ASP A 165 -18.78 6.75 -3.46
N GLU A 166 -18.79 6.94 -2.15
CA GLU A 166 -18.91 8.27 -1.54
C GLU A 166 -17.55 8.84 -1.12
N ARG A 167 -16.62 8.00 -0.63
CA ARG A 167 -15.31 8.44 -0.12
C ARG A 167 -14.28 8.63 -1.21
N LYS A 168 -14.35 9.77 -1.88
CA LYS A 168 -13.56 10.05 -3.09
C LYS A 168 -12.10 10.34 -2.81
N SER A 169 -11.77 10.73 -1.58
CA SER A 169 -10.42 10.79 -1.03
C SER A 169 -9.77 9.41 -0.95
N ARG A 170 -10.57 8.35 -0.88
CA ARG A 170 -10.14 6.95 -0.84
C ARG A 170 -10.36 6.20 -2.17
N TYR A 171 -11.07 6.80 -3.11
CA TYR A 171 -11.36 6.19 -4.41
C TYR A 171 -10.13 6.19 -5.33
N SER A 172 -9.81 5.03 -5.93
CA SER A 172 -8.88 4.90 -7.05
C SER A 172 -9.55 4.06 -8.14
N PRO A 173 -9.80 4.59 -9.35
CA PRO A 173 -10.66 3.93 -10.35
C PRO A 173 -10.03 2.71 -11.01
N VAL A 174 -8.72 2.54 -10.91
CA VAL A 174 -8.00 1.50 -11.67
C VAL A 174 -7.86 0.23 -10.84
N GLY A 175 -7.43 0.33 -9.59
CA GLY A 175 -7.12 -0.81 -8.74
C GLY A 175 -6.66 -0.41 -7.34
N LEU A 176 -6.04 -1.34 -6.62
CA LEU A 176 -5.46 -1.05 -5.31
C LEU A 176 -4.25 -0.13 -5.46
N GLU A 177 -4.23 0.90 -4.65
CA GLU A 177 -3.12 1.85 -4.49
C GLU A 177 -2.80 1.93 -3.01
N VAL A 178 -1.53 1.80 -2.62
CA VAL A 178 -1.12 1.89 -1.21
C VAL A 178 0.01 2.90 -1.10
N THR A 179 -0.20 3.94 -0.29
CA THR A 179 0.85 4.90 0.04
C THR A 179 1.50 4.49 1.38
N PHE A 180 2.77 4.10 1.36
CA PHE A 180 3.56 3.83 2.55
C PHE A 180 4.29 5.08 3.02
N GLN A 181 4.23 5.37 4.31
CA GLN A 181 4.79 6.59 4.89
C GLN A 181 5.42 6.27 6.24
N PRO A 182 6.75 6.47 6.41
CA PRO A 182 7.38 6.44 7.71
C PRO A 182 6.77 7.47 8.64
N ARG A 183 6.70 7.12 9.92
CA ARG A 183 6.09 7.99 10.91
C ARG A 183 6.70 9.40 10.96
N ALA A 184 8.00 9.52 10.66
CA ALA A 184 8.73 10.79 10.58
C ALA A 184 8.10 11.81 9.61
N VAL A 185 7.37 11.37 8.57
CA VAL A 185 6.63 12.25 7.66
C VAL A 185 5.51 13.01 8.40
N PHE A 186 5.03 12.47 9.52
CA PHE A 186 4.02 13.09 10.38
C PHE A 186 4.61 13.90 11.54
N ASP A 187 5.93 14.06 11.63
CA ASP A 187 6.54 14.88 12.69
C ASP A 187 6.03 16.33 12.62
N GLY A 188 5.59 16.85 13.77
CA GLY A 188 4.93 18.16 13.86
C GLY A 188 3.46 18.15 13.42
N LEU A 189 2.92 17.01 12.99
CA LEU A 189 1.50 16.80 12.65
C LEU A 189 0.78 15.89 13.64
N THR A 190 1.41 15.55 14.75
CA THR A 190 0.85 14.66 15.77
C THR A 190 -0.12 15.40 16.69
N ALA A 191 -1.09 14.66 17.24
CA ALA A 191 -2.19 15.21 18.05
C ALA A 191 -1.73 15.81 19.40
N ASP A 192 -0.47 15.65 19.77
CA ASP A 192 0.14 16.23 20.98
C ASP A 192 0.68 17.66 20.77
N THR A 193 0.62 18.21 19.55
CA THR A 193 1.02 19.58 19.24
C THR A 193 -0.16 20.42 18.73
N GLU A 194 -0.22 21.72 19.08
CA GLU A 194 -1.26 22.63 18.57
C GLU A 194 -1.25 22.74 17.04
N ALA A 195 -0.05 22.78 16.43
CA ALA A 195 0.11 22.82 14.98
C ALA A 195 -0.41 21.54 14.32
N GLY A 196 -0.11 20.37 14.90
CA GLY A 196 -0.59 19.09 14.39
C GLY A 196 -2.09 18.89 14.56
N GLN A 197 -2.66 19.31 15.69
CA GLN A 197 -4.12 19.35 15.89
C GLN A 197 -4.80 20.21 14.82
N HIS A 198 -4.30 21.42 14.60
CA HIS A 198 -4.87 22.32 13.59
C HIS A 198 -4.73 21.77 12.15
N ALA A 199 -3.59 21.17 11.82
CA ALA A 199 -3.38 20.52 10.52
C ALA A 199 -4.38 19.37 10.30
N ARG A 200 -4.60 18.53 11.32
CA ARG A 200 -5.55 17.42 11.27
C ARG A 200 -6.99 17.88 11.19
N GLU A 201 -7.39 18.87 11.97
CA GLU A 201 -8.71 19.49 11.88
C GLU A 201 -8.97 20.01 10.46
N THR A 202 -8.00 20.73 9.89
CA THR A 202 -8.09 21.25 8.52
C THR A 202 -8.22 20.12 7.48
N ILE A 203 -7.46 19.03 7.62
CA ILE A 203 -7.55 17.87 6.72
C ILE A 203 -8.91 17.18 6.84
N ARG A 204 -9.43 17.04 8.07
CA ARG A 204 -10.74 16.44 8.33
C ARG A 204 -11.88 17.27 7.74
N GLU A 205 -11.81 18.60 7.86
CA GLU A 205 -12.77 19.52 7.25
C GLU A 205 -12.76 19.40 5.72
N ARG A 206 -11.57 19.49 5.10
CA ARG A 206 -11.43 19.33 3.64
C ARG A 206 -11.89 17.97 3.15
N MET A 207 -11.67 16.91 3.93
CA MET A 207 -12.14 15.57 3.58
C MET A 207 -13.66 15.49 3.58
N GLY A 208 -14.33 16.11 4.54
CA GLY A 208 -15.79 16.20 4.54
C GLY A 208 -16.35 16.95 3.32
N GLU A 209 -15.68 18.03 2.92
CA GLU A 209 -16.03 18.81 1.72
C GLU A 209 -15.80 18.00 0.43
N TYR A 210 -14.63 17.36 0.32
CA TYR A 210 -14.22 16.61 -0.87
C TYR A 210 -15.01 15.30 -1.07
N ASP A 211 -15.30 14.58 0.02
CA ASP A 211 -16.06 13.33 -0.03
C ASP A 211 -17.57 13.58 -0.06
N GLY A 212 -18.04 14.74 0.40
CA GLY A 212 -19.47 15.06 0.52
C GLY A 212 -20.19 14.26 1.62
N VAL A 213 -19.44 13.50 2.43
CA VAL A 213 -19.93 12.72 3.58
C VAL A 213 -19.06 13.00 4.81
N CYS A 214 -19.56 12.66 6.00
CA CYS A 214 -18.78 12.76 7.22
C CYS A 214 -17.49 11.91 7.14
N PRO A 215 -16.39 12.33 7.79
CA PRO A 215 -15.20 11.50 7.96
C PRO A 215 -15.56 10.10 8.46
N HIS A 216 -14.80 9.10 7.99
CA HIS A 216 -15.05 7.71 8.36
C HIS A 216 -14.92 7.51 9.89
N ALA A 217 -15.74 6.64 10.47
CA ALA A 217 -15.76 6.42 11.93
C ALA A 217 -14.44 5.88 12.49
N ASP A 218 -13.69 5.14 11.66
CA ASP A 218 -12.39 4.59 12.03
C ASP A 218 -11.24 5.59 11.89
N LEU A 219 -11.48 6.80 11.36
CA LEU A 219 -10.47 7.83 11.30
C LEU A 219 -10.12 8.30 12.72
N GLY A 220 -8.90 7.99 13.16
CA GLY A 220 -8.44 8.24 14.52
C GLY A 220 -7.08 8.92 14.57
N ASP A 221 -6.52 8.98 15.77
CA ASP A 221 -5.22 9.55 16.07
C ASP A 221 -4.34 8.52 16.80
N TRP A 222 -3.15 8.26 16.26
CA TRP A 222 -2.19 7.37 16.89
C TRP A 222 -1.93 7.72 18.35
N GLY A 223 -1.98 6.70 19.21
CA GLY A 223 -1.75 6.82 20.64
C GLY A 223 -2.97 7.28 21.46
N VAL A 224 -4.10 7.60 20.81
CA VAL A 224 -5.36 7.92 21.50
C VAL A 224 -6.11 6.64 21.87
N GLU A 225 -6.55 6.55 23.13
CA GLU A 225 -7.29 5.40 23.64
C GLU A 225 -8.62 5.23 22.87
N GLY A 226 -8.86 4.02 22.37
CA GLY A 226 -10.03 3.70 21.55
C GLY A 226 -9.76 3.73 20.04
N ASP A 227 -8.79 4.52 19.60
CA ASP A 227 -8.41 4.58 18.18
C ASP A 227 -7.54 3.38 17.80
N ARG A 228 -7.65 2.98 16.54
CA ARG A 228 -6.92 1.85 15.95
C ARG A 228 -6.31 2.32 14.64
N GLU A 229 -5.01 2.13 14.48
CA GLU A 229 -4.33 2.49 13.23
C GLU A 229 -4.74 1.58 12.08
N TRP A 230 -4.83 0.28 12.34
CA TRP A 230 -4.99 -0.73 11.28
C TRP A 230 -6.31 -0.61 10.51
N THR A 231 -7.37 -0.10 11.16
CA THR A 231 -8.68 0.15 10.53
C THR A 231 -8.63 1.31 9.54
N GLN A 232 -7.62 2.18 9.63
CA GLN A 232 -7.43 3.31 8.73
C GLN A 232 -6.69 2.92 7.45
N TYR A 233 -6.03 1.75 7.42
CA TYR A 233 -5.20 1.34 6.29
C TYR A 233 -6.01 1.17 5.01
N LEU A 234 -7.25 0.68 5.16
CA LEU A 234 -8.31 0.71 4.14
C LEU A 234 -9.63 0.80 4.90
N PHE A 235 -10.37 1.90 4.71
CA PHE A 235 -11.67 2.06 5.35
C PHE A 235 -12.70 1.10 4.75
N ARG A 236 -13.55 0.55 5.61
CA ARG A 236 -14.70 -0.23 5.18
C ARG A 236 -15.84 0.67 4.70
N GLU A 237 -16.61 0.22 3.73
CA GLU A 237 -17.93 0.77 3.38
C GLU A 237 -19.04 -0.23 3.76
N ASP A 238 -18.75 -1.54 3.71
CA ASP A 238 -19.62 -2.62 4.17
C ASP A 238 -18.96 -3.41 5.32
N ASP A 239 -19.66 -3.49 6.45
CA ASP A 239 -19.22 -4.23 7.64
C ASP A 239 -18.97 -5.72 7.31
N ASP A 240 -19.78 -6.33 6.42
CA ASP A 240 -19.64 -7.75 6.05
C ASP A 240 -18.46 -7.98 5.06
N ALA A 241 -17.95 -6.92 4.43
CA ALA A 241 -16.87 -6.99 3.45
C ALA A 241 -15.47 -6.76 4.04
N SER A 242 -15.41 -6.26 5.28
CA SER A 242 -14.17 -5.91 5.98
C SER A 242 -13.93 -6.83 7.17
N PRO A 243 -12.69 -7.01 7.61
CA PRO A 243 -12.40 -7.90 8.74
C PRO A 243 -12.75 -7.24 10.09
N ASP A 244 -13.46 -7.98 10.95
CA ASP A 244 -13.80 -7.54 12.33
C ASP A 244 -12.59 -7.43 13.26
N ILE A 245 -11.52 -8.16 12.95
CA ILE A 245 -10.24 -8.17 13.69
C ILE A 245 -9.10 -7.96 12.70
N CYS A 246 -8.01 -7.33 13.15
CA CYS A 246 -6.84 -7.13 12.30
C CYS A 246 -6.32 -8.49 11.78
N PRO A 247 -6.25 -8.72 10.46
CA PRO A 247 -5.78 -9.99 9.90
C PRO A 247 -4.27 -10.21 10.02
N LEU A 248 -3.51 -9.14 10.28
CA LEU A 248 -2.08 -9.22 10.48
C LEU A 248 -1.76 -10.02 11.75
N SER A 249 -0.67 -10.80 11.72
CA SER A 249 -0.18 -11.54 12.89
C SER A 249 1.20 -11.04 13.35
N PRO A 250 1.32 -9.82 13.92
CA PRO A 250 2.61 -9.25 14.28
C PRO A 250 3.36 -10.11 15.29
N THR A 251 4.64 -10.35 15.03
CA THR A 251 5.52 -11.07 15.96
C THR A 251 6.94 -10.49 15.98
N ARG A 252 7.56 -10.56 17.17
CA ARG A 252 8.99 -10.27 17.37
C ARG A 252 9.88 -11.46 17.03
N ASN A 253 9.32 -12.63 16.73
CA ASN A 253 10.11 -13.77 16.26
C ASN A 253 10.78 -13.36 14.94
N HIS A 254 12.10 -13.50 14.87
CA HIS A 254 12.88 -13.16 13.69
C HIS A 254 14.11 -14.09 13.59
N PRO A 255 14.47 -14.58 12.39
CA PRO A 255 13.76 -14.41 11.11
C PRO A 255 12.44 -15.20 11.06
N LYS A 256 11.46 -14.70 10.28
CA LYS A 256 10.13 -15.34 10.10
C LYS A 256 10.08 -16.25 8.86
N ALA A 257 10.90 -15.95 7.86
CA ALA A 257 11.09 -16.76 6.66
C ALA A 257 12.50 -17.38 6.62
N PRO A 258 12.72 -18.45 5.85
CA PRO A 258 14.05 -18.99 5.61
C PRO A 258 15.00 -17.93 5.06
N ALA A 259 16.26 -17.92 5.49
CA ALA A 259 17.26 -16.94 5.08
C ALA A 259 17.34 -16.75 3.56
N ALA A 260 17.19 -17.82 2.78
CA ALA A 260 17.15 -17.74 1.33
C ALA A 260 16.08 -16.75 0.82
N LEU A 261 14.87 -16.71 1.40
CA LEU A 261 13.82 -15.78 0.95
C LEU A 261 14.03 -14.34 1.47
N LEU A 262 14.88 -14.14 2.47
CA LEU A 262 15.19 -12.82 3.03
C LEU A 262 16.30 -12.09 2.27
N GLU A 263 17.12 -12.81 1.50
CA GLU A 263 18.17 -12.19 0.68
C GLU A 263 17.56 -11.24 -0.39
N PRO A 264 18.18 -10.06 -0.62
CA PRO A 264 17.81 -9.20 -1.74
C PRO A 264 17.88 -9.95 -3.08
N GLY A 265 16.86 -9.75 -3.92
CA GLY A 265 16.75 -10.42 -5.21
C GLY A 265 16.26 -11.87 -5.14
N ALA A 266 15.80 -12.35 -3.98
CA ALA A 266 15.28 -13.72 -3.82
C ALA A 266 14.14 -14.06 -4.81
N TRP A 267 13.37 -13.05 -5.23
CA TRP A 267 12.30 -13.17 -6.23
C TRP A 267 12.77 -13.78 -7.55
N ARG A 268 14.03 -13.56 -7.98
CA ARG A 268 14.56 -14.06 -9.26
C ARG A 268 14.49 -15.58 -9.36
N ARG A 269 14.74 -16.27 -8.24
CA ARG A 269 14.66 -17.76 -8.19
C ARG A 269 13.24 -18.28 -8.38
N LEU A 270 12.24 -17.49 -7.96
CA LEU A 270 10.83 -17.84 -8.11
C LEU A 270 10.33 -17.49 -9.51
N ALA A 271 10.74 -16.35 -10.06
CA ALA A 271 10.37 -15.92 -11.42
C ALA A 271 10.94 -16.84 -12.52
N GLU A 272 12.10 -17.45 -12.29
CA GLU A 272 12.75 -18.37 -13.24
C GLU A 272 12.27 -19.82 -13.13
N SER A 273 11.46 -20.15 -12.12
CA SER A 273 10.89 -21.49 -11.96
C SER A 273 9.60 -21.59 -12.80
N PRO A 274 9.52 -22.46 -13.83
CA PRO A 274 8.28 -22.61 -14.58
C PRO A 274 7.18 -23.08 -13.64
N ALA A 275 6.00 -22.46 -13.75
CA ALA A 275 4.78 -22.96 -13.10
C ALA A 275 4.63 -24.45 -13.47
N PRO A 276 4.25 -25.33 -12.52
CA PRO A 276 3.94 -26.71 -12.88
C PRO A 276 2.81 -26.68 -13.92
N ASP A 277 3.04 -27.31 -15.07
CA ASP A 277 2.03 -27.51 -16.11
C ASP A 277 0.79 -28.14 -15.49
N ASP A 278 -0.32 -27.40 -15.46
CA ASP A 278 -1.67 -27.91 -15.23
C ASP A 278 -2.17 -28.65 -16.50
N ASP A 279 -1.34 -29.54 -17.05
CA ASP A 279 -1.70 -30.43 -18.15
C ASP A 279 -1.44 -31.89 -17.75
N ALA A 280 -2.25 -32.37 -16.80
CA ALA A 280 -2.49 -33.80 -16.68
C ALA A 280 -3.52 -34.20 -17.76
N GLY A 281 -2.98 -34.54 -18.93
CA GLY A 281 -3.71 -35.06 -20.07
C GLY A 281 -4.69 -36.19 -19.75
N SER A 282 -5.87 -36.06 -20.34
CA SER A 282 -6.28 -36.89 -21.48
C SER A 282 -6.26 -38.43 -21.32
N VAL A 283 -7.47 -38.99 -21.44
CA VAL A 283 -7.84 -40.32 -21.97
C VAL A 283 -7.37 -41.58 -21.22
N ILE A 284 -8.33 -42.23 -20.57
CA ILE A 284 -8.44 -43.70 -20.67
C ILE A 284 -9.77 -43.99 -21.38
N ALA A 285 -9.69 -44.24 -22.69
CA ALA A 285 -10.76 -44.84 -23.48
C ALA A 285 -10.23 -46.14 -24.09
N GLY A 286 -11.01 -47.21 -23.90
CA GLY A 286 -10.85 -48.53 -24.51
C GLY A 286 -10.43 -49.59 -23.49
N THR A 287 -10.97 -50.81 -23.45
CA THR A 287 -11.90 -51.59 -24.29
C THR A 287 -12.09 -52.90 -23.48
N GLY A 288 -13.30 -53.44 -23.28
CA GLY A 288 -13.82 -54.54 -24.09
C GLY A 288 -14.15 -55.78 -23.24
N ASP A 289 -15.35 -56.32 -23.47
CA ASP A 289 -15.94 -57.65 -23.18
C ASP A 289 -15.28 -58.64 -22.18
N ASP A 290 -16.02 -58.99 -21.13
CA ASP A 290 -16.75 -60.28 -20.97
C ASP A 290 -17.77 -60.19 -19.81
#